data_AF-A0A7K5C639-F1
#
_entry.id   AF-A0A7K5C639-F1
#
_cell.length_a   1.000
_cell.length_b   1.000
_cell.length_c   1.000
_cell.angle_alpha   90.00
_cell.angle_beta   90.00
_cell.angle_gamma   90.00
#
_symmetry.space_group_name_H-M   'P 1'
#
loop_
_entity.id
_entity.type
_entity.pdbx_description
1 polymer ?
#
loop_
_entity_poly.entity_id
_entity_poly.type
_entity_poly.pdbx_seq_one_letter_code
_entity_poly.pdbx_strand_id
1 'polypeptide(L)'
;LEEMRALYERNQADVSEAKAGRTDLIFLIRFRHCCLLRNQRCLLAYLYDRLLRIRALRWEYGSVLPNTIQFHMSAEEVEWFNRYKKSLATYMKSVGGEEGLDLTQDIKPPKSLYIEVRCLRDHGEFEIDDGTTILLKKNSQHFLPRWKCEQLIRQGILEHVLS
;
A
#
# COMPACT_ATOMS: atom_id res chain seq x y z
N LEU A 1 -14.39 -20.79 0.74
CA LEU A 1 -13.88 -21.16 -0.60
C LEU A 1 -14.26 -22.58 -0.99
N GLU A 2 -14.16 -23.55 -0.07
CA GLU A 2 -14.57 -24.94 -0.30
C GLU A 2 -16.04 -25.08 -0.74
N GLU A 3 -16.96 -24.32 -0.15
CA GLU A 3 -18.37 -24.31 -0.58
C GLU A 3 -18.56 -23.85 -2.03
N MET A 4 -17.81 -22.83 -2.48
CA MET A 4 -17.86 -22.40 -3.89
C MET A 4 -17.30 -23.48 -4.83
N ARG A 5 -16.26 -24.20 -4.40
CA ARG A 5 -15.69 -25.32 -5.16
C ARG A 5 -16.69 -26.47 -5.27
N ALA A 6 -17.29 -26.89 -4.14
CA ALA A 6 -18.31 -27.92 -4.13
C ALA A 6 -19.55 -27.55 -4.97
N LEU A 7 -19.98 -26.28 -4.90
CA LEU A 7 -21.08 -25.81 -5.73
C LEU A 7 -20.73 -25.81 -7.22
N TYR A 8 -19.50 -25.42 -7.57
CA TYR A 8 -18.99 -25.47 -8.95
C TYR A 8 -18.93 -26.90 -9.50
N GLU A 9 -18.41 -27.85 -8.73
CA GLU A 9 -18.34 -29.27 -9.11
C GLU A 9 -19.73 -29.87 -9.33
N ARG A 10 -20.68 -29.61 -8.42
CA ARG A 10 -22.08 -30.01 -8.59
C ARG A 10 -22.71 -29.35 -9.82
N ASN A 11 -22.39 -28.09 -10.09
CA ASN A 11 -22.88 -27.40 -11.26
C ASN A 11 -22.37 -28.03 -12.57
N GLN A 12 -21.12 -28.49 -12.59
CA GLN A 12 -20.52 -29.17 -13.74
C GLN A 12 -21.14 -30.55 -14.00
N ALA A 13 -21.45 -31.30 -12.94
CA ALA A 13 -22.18 -32.55 -13.06
C ALA A 13 -23.56 -32.33 -13.69
N ASP A 14 -24.34 -31.37 -13.18
CA ASP A 14 -25.69 -31.06 -13.68
C ASP A 14 -25.67 -30.52 -15.13
N VAL A 15 -24.63 -29.77 -15.53
CA VAL A 15 -24.43 -29.35 -16.92
C VAL A 15 -24.24 -30.56 -17.85
N SER A 16 -23.55 -31.59 -17.39
CA SER A 16 -23.32 -32.80 -18.18
C SER A 16 -24.61 -33.59 -18.38
N GLU A 17 -25.44 -33.68 -17.33
CA GLU A 17 -26.77 -34.28 -17.38
C GLU A 17 -27.77 -33.48 -18.23
N ALA A 18 -27.71 -32.16 -18.17
CA ALA A 18 -28.54 -31.29 -19.00
C ALA A 18 -28.21 -31.46 -20.50
N LYS A 19 -26.93 -31.66 -20.84
CA LYS A 19 -26.51 -31.98 -22.22
C LYS A 19 -27.00 -33.36 -22.68
N ALA A 20 -27.17 -34.30 -21.76
CA ALA A 20 -27.74 -35.63 -22.03
C ALA A 20 -29.28 -35.62 -22.18
N GLY A 21 -29.94 -34.46 -22.03
CA GLY A 21 -31.37 -34.27 -22.29
C GLY A 21 -32.21 -33.82 -21.09
N ARG A 22 -31.64 -33.75 -19.88
CA ARG A 22 -32.35 -33.29 -18.66
C ARG A 22 -32.41 -31.75 -18.56
N THR A 23 -33.29 -31.16 -19.37
CA THR A 23 -33.43 -29.70 -19.50
C THR A 23 -34.03 -29.00 -18.28
N ASP A 24 -34.67 -29.75 -17.37
CA ASP A 24 -35.19 -29.29 -16.08
C ASP A 24 -34.09 -28.71 -15.16
N LEU A 25 -32.83 -29.16 -15.33
CA LEU A 25 -31.69 -28.71 -14.55
C LEU A 25 -31.18 -27.30 -14.94
N ILE A 26 -31.58 -26.77 -16.10
CA ILE A 26 -31.05 -25.50 -16.65
C ILE A 26 -31.25 -24.33 -15.69
N PHE A 27 -32.41 -24.24 -15.03
CA PHE A 27 -32.69 -23.18 -14.07
C PHE A 27 -31.75 -23.24 -12.86
N LEU A 28 -31.59 -24.44 -12.29
CA LEU A 28 -30.73 -24.67 -11.13
C LEU A 28 -29.26 -24.36 -11.46
N ILE A 29 -28.82 -24.74 -12.67
CA ILE A 29 -27.47 -24.45 -13.16
C ILE A 29 -27.22 -22.95 -13.23
N ARG A 30 -28.18 -22.20 -13.81
CA ARG A 30 -28.10 -20.73 -13.91
C ARG A 30 -28.09 -20.08 -12.54
N PHE A 31 -28.95 -20.53 -11.63
CA PHE A 31 -29.01 -20.00 -10.27
C PHE A 31 -27.66 -20.17 -9.54
N ARG A 32 -27.10 -21.39 -9.53
CA ARG A 32 -25.80 -21.68 -8.91
C ARG A 32 -24.68 -20.89 -9.57
N HIS A 33 -24.68 -20.76 -10.89
CA HIS A 33 -23.72 -19.96 -11.62
C HIS A 33 -23.77 -18.47 -11.22
N CYS A 34 -24.96 -17.88 -11.14
CA CYS A 34 -25.13 -16.50 -10.68
C CYS A 34 -24.63 -16.31 -9.24
N CYS A 35 -24.89 -17.26 -8.33
CA CYS A 35 -24.38 -17.22 -6.96
C CYS A 35 -22.84 -17.26 -6.91
N LEU A 36 -22.20 -18.12 -7.71
CA LEU A 36 -20.73 -18.17 -7.81
C LEU A 36 -20.14 -16.85 -8.31
N LEU A 37 -20.72 -16.29 -9.38
CA LEU A 37 -20.27 -15.01 -9.92
C LEU A 37 -20.45 -13.87 -8.91
N ARG A 38 -21.55 -13.87 -8.14
CA ARG A 38 -21.77 -12.89 -7.07
C ARG A 38 -20.69 -12.99 -6.00
N ASN A 39 -20.41 -14.20 -5.52
CA ASN A 39 -19.40 -14.42 -4.49
C ASN A 39 -18.00 -14.04 -4.99
N GLN A 40 -17.65 -14.42 -6.23
CA GLN A 40 -16.39 -14.03 -6.86
C GLN A 40 -16.24 -12.50 -6.94
N ARG A 41 -17.29 -11.79 -7.37
CA ARG A 41 -17.27 -10.32 -7.43
C ARG A 41 -17.10 -9.68 -6.06
N CYS A 42 -17.81 -10.17 -5.03
CA CYS A 42 -17.68 -9.65 -3.67
C CYS A 42 -16.26 -9.83 -3.11
N LEU A 43 -15.67 -11.02 -3.30
CA LEU A 43 -14.30 -11.31 -2.88
C LEU A 43 -13.28 -10.44 -3.62
N LEU A 44 -13.43 -10.30 -4.94
CA LEU A 44 -12.55 -9.45 -5.74
C LEU A 44 -12.65 -7.99 -5.31
N ALA A 45 -13.86 -7.47 -5.09
CA ALA A 45 -14.07 -6.10 -4.64
C ALA A 45 -13.40 -5.85 -3.28
N TYR A 46 -13.56 -6.76 -2.33
CA TYR A 46 -12.91 -6.69 -1.02
C TYR A 46 -11.38 -6.66 -1.15
N LEU A 47 -10.80 -7.62 -1.87
CA LEU A 47 -9.34 -7.71 -2.05
C LEU A 47 -8.80 -6.48 -2.80
N TYR A 48 -9.52 -6.01 -3.82
CA TYR A 48 -9.10 -4.85 -4.60
C TYR A 48 -9.13 -3.55 -3.80
N ASP A 49 -10.20 -3.30 -3.03
CA ASP A 49 -10.28 -2.12 -2.15
C ASP A 49 -9.13 -2.12 -1.12
N ARG A 50 -8.84 -3.28 -0.52
CA ARG A 50 -7.69 -3.42 0.38
C ARG A 50 -6.36 -3.11 -0.30
N LEU A 51 -6.14 -3.61 -1.52
CA LEU A 51 -4.93 -3.31 -2.28
C LEU A 51 -4.82 -1.82 -2.64
N LEU A 52 -5.92 -1.13 -2.92
CA LEU A 52 -5.91 0.32 -3.14
C LEU A 52 -5.48 1.08 -1.89
N ARG A 53 -5.99 0.71 -0.71
CA ARG A 53 -5.57 1.30 0.57
C ARG A 53 -4.10 1.03 0.87
N ILE A 54 -3.64 -0.21 0.69
CA ILE A 54 -2.23 -0.58 0.89
C ILE A 54 -1.32 0.21 -0.06
N ARG A 55 -1.76 0.43 -1.30
CA ARG A 55 -1.04 1.29 -2.25
C ARG A 55 -0.93 2.72 -1.74
N ALA A 56 -2.03 3.31 -1.26
CA ALA A 56 -2.05 4.66 -0.73
C ALA A 56 -1.06 4.83 0.44
N LEU A 57 -0.95 3.82 1.32
CA LEU A 57 0.03 3.83 2.42
C LEU A 57 1.48 4.00 1.94
N ARG A 58 1.86 3.45 0.77
CA ARG A 58 3.21 3.69 0.20
C ARG A 58 3.44 5.16 -0.12
N TRP A 59 2.41 5.87 -0.56
CA TRP A 59 2.49 7.30 -0.93
C TRP A 59 2.38 8.22 0.29
N GLU A 60 1.69 7.78 1.35
CA GLU A 60 1.51 8.55 2.58
C GLU A 60 2.70 8.39 3.55
N TYR A 61 3.09 7.16 3.88
CA TYR A 61 4.11 6.85 4.90
C TYR A 61 5.51 6.61 4.32
N GLY A 62 5.59 6.20 3.06
CA GLY A 62 6.85 5.86 2.41
C GLY A 62 7.13 4.37 2.32
N SER A 63 8.41 4.01 2.18
CA SER A 63 8.87 2.62 1.94
C SER A 63 8.76 1.71 3.17
N VAL A 64 8.72 2.30 4.36
CA VAL A 64 8.62 1.61 5.66
C VAL A 64 7.30 1.99 6.31
N LEU A 65 6.48 0.98 6.61
CA LEU A 65 5.20 1.17 7.29
C LEU A 65 5.36 0.95 8.79
N PRO A 66 4.61 1.67 9.64
CA PRO A 66 4.53 1.39 11.08
C PRO A 66 4.08 -0.05 11.37
N ASN A 67 4.60 -0.65 12.45
CA ASN A 67 4.22 -2.01 12.87
C ASN A 67 2.72 -2.15 13.16
N THR A 68 2.08 -1.09 13.63
CA THR A 68 0.63 -1.05 13.87
C THR A 68 -0.18 -1.28 12.60
N ILE A 69 0.33 -0.85 11.45
CA ILE A 69 -0.30 -1.07 10.14
C ILE A 69 0.02 -2.47 9.64
N GLN A 70 1.30 -2.86 9.68
CA GLN A 70 1.75 -4.17 9.21
C GLN A 70 1.07 -5.33 9.94
N PHE A 71 0.73 -5.16 11.22
CA PHE A 71 0.00 -6.14 12.02
C PHE A 71 -1.37 -6.52 11.43
N HIS A 72 -2.01 -5.60 10.68
CA HIS A 72 -3.34 -5.80 10.07
C HIS A 72 -3.26 -6.25 8.60
N MET A 73 -2.07 -6.54 8.10
CA MET A 73 -1.83 -7.02 6.74
C MET A 73 -1.64 -8.53 6.74
N SER A 74 -2.17 -9.21 5.73
CA SER A 74 -1.82 -10.62 5.50
C SER A 74 -0.39 -10.76 4.96
N ALA A 75 0.18 -11.96 5.04
CA ALA A 75 1.52 -12.22 4.51
C ALA A 75 1.62 -11.92 3.00
N GLU A 76 0.57 -12.24 2.25
CA GLU A 76 0.47 -12.00 0.80
C GLU A 76 0.35 -10.50 0.48
N GLU A 77 -0.34 -9.73 1.33
CA GLU A 77 -0.43 -8.28 1.21
C GLU A 77 0.91 -7.60 1.48
N VAL A 78 1.67 -8.08 2.47
CA VAL A 78 3.03 -7.61 2.74
C VAL A 78 3.95 -7.93 1.56
N GLU A 79 3.86 -9.13 1.00
CA GLU A 79 4.62 -9.50 -0.19
C GLU A 79 4.24 -8.63 -1.40
N TRP A 80 2.95 -8.39 -1.62
CA TRP A 80 2.47 -7.48 -2.65
C TRP A 80 3.02 -6.06 -2.47
N PHE A 81 2.99 -5.53 -1.25
CA PHE A 81 3.54 -4.21 -0.93
C PHE A 81 5.04 -4.15 -1.23
N ASN A 82 5.79 -5.21 -0.90
CA ASN A 82 7.22 -5.32 -1.20
C ASN A 82 7.51 -5.35 -2.70
N ARG A 83 6.66 -6.02 -3.50
CA ARG A 83 6.77 -5.98 -4.97
C ARG A 83 6.43 -4.60 -5.52
N TYR A 84 5.36 -3.97 -5.01
CA TYR A 84 4.94 -2.65 -5.44
C TYR A 84 5.99 -1.59 -5.14
N LYS A 85 6.55 -1.55 -3.93
CA LYS A 85 7.60 -0.58 -3.56
C LYS A 85 8.86 -0.74 -4.41
N LYS A 86 9.23 -1.98 -4.78
CA LYS A 86 10.36 -2.26 -5.69
C LYS A 86 10.08 -1.77 -7.10
N SER A 87 8.89 -2.05 -7.63
CA SER A 87 8.43 -1.56 -8.94
C SER A 87 8.45 -0.04 -9.01
N LEU A 88 7.92 0.63 -7.98
CA LEU A 88 7.91 2.08 -7.90
C LEU A 88 9.34 2.66 -7.83
N ALA A 89 10.23 2.04 -7.05
CA ALA A 89 11.63 2.47 -6.98
C ALA A 89 12.34 2.31 -8.34
N THR A 90 12.08 1.23 -9.08
CA THR A 90 12.61 1.07 -10.45
C THR A 90 12.10 2.17 -11.37
N TYR A 91 10.81 2.52 -11.27
CA TYR A 91 10.24 3.60 -12.07
C TYR A 91 10.83 4.97 -11.71
N MET A 92 10.96 5.28 -10.42
CA MET A 92 11.60 6.52 -9.93
C MET A 92 13.04 6.67 -10.45
N LYS A 93 13.80 5.58 -10.57
CA LYS A 93 15.14 5.62 -11.17
C LYS A 93 15.13 5.83 -12.68
N SER A 94 14.07 5.41 -13.37
CA SER A 94 13.96 5.55 -14.83
C SER A 94 13.51 6.93 -15.27
N VAL A 95 12.94 7.72 -14.37
CA VAL A 95 12.47 9.09 -14.61
C VAL A 95 13.45 10.05 -13.96
N GLY A 96 13.74 11.21 -14.57
CA GLY A 96 14.61 12.22 -13.96
C GLY A 96 16.09 12.19 -14.38
N GLY A 97 16.44 11.47 -15.45
CA GLY A 97 17.82 11.44 -15.95
C GLY A 97 18.73 10.52 -15.13
N GLU A 98 20.00 10.89 -14.97
CA GLU A 98 21.01 10.03 -14.31
C GLU A 98 20.79 9.89 -12.79
N GLU A 99 20.17 10.89 -12.13
CA GLU A 99 19.97 10.88 -10.67
C GLU A 99 18.63 10.27 -10.23
N GLY A 100 17.71 10.04 -11.18
CA GLY A 100 16.35 9.63 -10.88
C GLY A 100 15.47 10.77 -10.33
N LEU A 101 14.20 10.47 -10.06
CA LEU A 101 13.25 11.41 -9.45
C LEU A 101 12.38 10.70 -8.41
N ASP A 102 12.46 11.14 -7.15
CA ASP A 102 11.56 10.65 -6.10
C ASP A 102 10.18 11.32 -6.23
N LEU A 103 9.29 10.64 -6.94
CA LEU A 103 7.89 11.05 -7.14
C LEU A 103 7.08 11.12 -5.84
N THR A 104 7.58 10.57 -4.73
CA THR A 104 6.85 10.62 -3.45
C THR A 104 7.15 11.91 -2.68
N GLN A 105 8.14 12.71 -3.07
CA GLN A 105 8.43 13.99 -2.40
C GLN A 105 7.63 15.16 -3.01
N ASP A 106 7.66 16.33 -2.35
CA ASP A 106 7.19 17.60 -2.91
C ASP A 106 5.69 17.68 -3.29
N ILE A 107 4.82 16.94 -2.60
CA ILE A 107 3.36 16.97 -2.82
C ILE A 107 2.78 18.37 -2.57
N LYS A 108 3.44 19.19 -1.75
CA LYS A 108 3.05 20.57 -1.46
C LYS A 108 4.14 21.51 -1.98
N PRO A 109 3.78 22.62 -2.64
CA PRO A 109 4.74 23.62 -3.07
C PRO A 109 5.68 24.05 -1.94
N PRO A 110 7.01 24.10 -2.17
CA PRO A 110 7.96 24.50 -1.16
C PRO A 110 7.80 26.00 -0.87
N LYS A 111 7.65 26.34 0.41
CA LYS A 111 7.59 27.75 0.88
C LYS A 111 8.96 28.30 1.26
N SER A 112 9.86 27.41 1.70
CA SER A 112 11.18 27.73 2.23
C SER A 112 12.12 26.55 2.03
N LEU A 113 13.42 26.83 1.83
CA LEU A 113 14.46 25.80 1.66
C LEU A 113 14.78 25.08 2.97
N TYR A 114 14.77 25.82 4.08
CA TYR A 114 14.98 25.31 5.42
C TYR A 114 13.70 25.48 6.25
N ILE A 115 13.51 24.57 7.20
CA ILE A 115 12.39 24.58 8.12
C ILE A 115 12.85 24.26 9.54
N GLU A 116 12.14 24.82 10.52
CA GLU A 116 12.30 24.45 11.92
C GLU A 116 11.43 23.23 12.24
N VAL A 117 12.05 22.18 12.76
CA VAL A 117 11.38 20.92 13.06
C VAL A 117 11.58 20.53 14.51
N ARG A 118 10.54 19.98 15.13
CA ARG A 118 10.56 19.41 16.48
C ARG A 118 10.50 17.89 16.41
N CYS A 119 11.36 17.21 17.15
CA CYS A 119 11.31 15.77 17.30
C CYS A 119 10.19 15.34 18.24
N LEU A 120 9.29 14.47 17.78
CA LEU A 120 8.20 13.91 18.59
C LEU A 120 8.62 12.65 19.38
N ARG A 121 9.66 11.97 18.91
CA ARG A 121 10.23 10.75 19.50
C ARG A 121 11.74 10.69 19.28
N ASP A 122 12.42 9.87 20.06
CA ASP A 122 13.83 9.58 19.85
C ASP A 122 13.99 8.77 18.56
N HIS A 123 14.80 9.28 17.63
CA HIS A 123 15.11 8.63 16.35
C HIS A 123 16.58 8.21 16.25
N GLY A 124 17.44 8.75 17.11
CA GLY A 124 18.88 8.48 17.10
C GLY A 124 19.64 9.42 16.18
N GLU A 125 20.76 8.95 15.63
CA GLU A 125 21.63 9.73 14.76
C GLU A 125 21.02 9.87 13.36
N PHE A 126 21.06 11.09 12.85
CA PHE A 126 20.54 11.44 11.53
C PHE A 126 21.62 12.16 10.73
N GLU A 127 22.00 11.58 9.61
CA GLU A 127 23.07 12.10 8.76
C GLU A 127 22.52 13.00 7.65
N ILE A 128 23.11 14.20 7.55
CA ILE A 128 22.92 15.13 6.43
C ILE A 128 23.96 14.81 5.36
N ASP A 129 23.69 15.16 4.11
CA ASP A 129 24.58 14.93 2.96
C ASP A 129 26.01 15.49 3.12
N ASP A 130 26.19 16.50 3.97
CA ASP A 130 27.51 17.06 4.31
C ASP A 130 28.27 16.22 5.35
N GLY A 131 27.82 15.00 5.63
CA GLY A 131 28.40 14.07 6.62
C GLY A 131 28.18 14.47 8.08
N THR A 132 27.44 15.56 8.33
CA THR A 132 27.12 16.00 9.69
C THR A 132 26.03 15.12 10.29
N THR A 133 26.31 14.49 11.43
CA THR A 133 25.35 13.68 12.18
C THR A 133 24.68 14.50 13.28
N ILE A 134 23.35 14.47 13.32
CA ILE A 134 22.52 15.18 14.29
C ILE A 134 21.76 14.16 15.13
N LEU A 135 21.82 14.32 16.44
CA LEU A 135 21.10 13.44 17.36
C LEU A 135 19.66 13.94 17.57
N LEU A 136 18.70 13.22 16.99
CA LEU A 136 17.27 13.51 17.11
C LEU A 136 16.71 12.90 18.40
N LYS A 137 16.70 13.71 19.48
CA LYS A 137 16.04 13.37 20.76
C LYS A 137 14.64 13.96 20.84
N LYS A 138 13.72 13.30 21.54
CA LYS A 138 12.37 13.79 21.80
C LYS A 138 12.38 15.22 22.35
N ASN A 139 11.50 16.06 21.81
CA ASN A 139 11.34 17.49 22.10
C ASN A 139 12.53 18.40 21.71
N SER A 140 13.60 17.87 21.10
CA SER A 140 14.64 18.72 20.50
C SER A 140 14.13 19.43 19.24
N GLN A 141 14.63 20.64 18.98
CA GLN A 141 14.31 21.44 17.80
C GLN A 141 15.56 21.63 16.95
N HIS A 142 15.40 21.52 15.64
CA HIS A 142 16.49 21.61 14.67
C HIS A 142 16.05 22.45 13.47
N PHE A 143 16.99 23.18 12.88
CA PHE A 143 16.77 23.92 11.65
C PHE A 143 17.45 23.18 10.50
N LEU A 144 16.65 22.52 9.65
CA LEU A 144 17.14 21.55 8.68
C LEU A 144 16.59 21.82 7.28
N PRO A 145 17.28 21.35 6.22
CA PRO A 145 16.76 21.41 4.86
C PRO A 145 15.44 20.64 4.75
N ARG A 146 14.42 21.29 4.17
CA ARG A 146 13.07 20.75 4.09
C ARG A 146 13.00 19.38 3.42
N TRP A 147 13.69 19.23 2.29
CA TRP A 147 13.66 18.03 1.46
C TRP A 147 14.12 16.77 2.23
N LYS A 148 15.02 16.93 3.22
CA LYS A 148 15.47 15.82 4.08
C LYS A 148 14.46 15.51 5.20
N CYS A 149 13.74 16.51 5.68
CA CYS A 149 12.76 16.36 6.75
C CYS A 149 11.42 15.79 6.29
N GLU A 150 11.04 15.95 5.01
CA GLU A 150 9.69 15.59 4.56
C GLU A 150 9.31 14.13 4.86
N GLN A 151 10.24 13.19 4.65
CA GLN A 151 10.01 11.77 4.93
C GLN A 151 9.78 11.51 6.42
N LEU A 152 10.61 12.11 7.29
CA LEU A 152 10.51 11.95 8.73
C LEU A 152 9.25 12.64 9.30
N ILE A 153 8.81 13.74 8.69
CA ILE A 153 7.55 14.41 9.03
C ILE A 153 6.37 13.49 8.72
N ARG A 154 6.33 12.88 7.54
CA ARG A 154 5.25 11.94 7.16
C ARG A 154 5.21 10.69 8.02
N GLN A 155 6.37 10.21 8.45
CA GLN A 155 6.45 9.10 9.39
C GLN A 155 6.00 9.49 10.81
N GLY A 156 5.81 10.78 11.10
CA GLY A 156 5.43 11.30 12.41
C GLY A 156 6.60 11.28 13.41
N ILE A 157 7.83 11.39 12.93
CA ILE A 157 9.04 11.49 13.76
C ILE A 157 9.33 12.96 14.05
N LEU A 158 9.18 13.80 13.03
CA LEU A 158 9.35 15.24 13.09
C LEU A 158 7.99 15.95 12.92
N GLU A 159 7.87 17.11 13.53
CA GLU A 159 6.77 18.06 13.34
C GLU A 159 7.34 19.38 12.82
N HIS A 160 6.72 19.95 11.79
CA HIS A 160 7.10 21.28 11.30
C HIS A 160 6.52 22.34 12.23
N VAL A 161 7.40 23.14 12.85
CA VAL A 161 7.01 24.28 13.68
C VAL A 161 6.65 25.43 12.74
N LEU A 162 5.36 25.73 12.61
CA LEU A 162 4.89 26.90 11.86
C LEU A 162 5.08 28.13 12.75
N SER A 163 6.09 28.94 12.43
CA SER A 163 6.21 30.31 12.92
C SER A 163 5.23 31.24 12.20
#